data_AF-A0A6D2I2S0-F1
#
_entry.id   AF-A0A6D2I2S0-F1
#
_cell.length_a   1.000
_cell.length_b   1.000
_cell.length_c   1.000
_cell.angle_alpha   90.00
_cell.angle_beta   90.00
_cell.angle_gamma   90.00
#
_symmetry.space_group_name_H-M   'P 1'
#
loop_
_entity.id
_entity.type
_entity.pdbx_description
1 polymer ?
#
loop_
_entity_poly.entity_id
_entity_poly.type
_entity_poly.pdbx_seq_one_letter_code
_entity_poly.pdbx_strand_id
1 'polypeptide(L)'
;MRSKIIGFQKGPIEPYHEALERFKEYTRDFPQHGFSDVNLWNTLYEGISRKYKLCIDIASNGNFMRKFIKEANTLIDNLATIDSKNQPSYAETIKEINTRPEPTELEELKSMVAKLLERHPWNYPDHQAFHEDLEPRFHRRDVNYISKQEFPHQPRYQPSFKKDHKEIL
;
A
#
# COMPACT_ATOMS: atom_id res chain seq x y z
N MET A 1 -20.07 5.25 -4.49
CA MET A 1 -19.82 3.98 -5.23
C MET A 1 -19.59 4.20 -6.71
N ARG A 2 -20.46 4.89 -7.47
CA ARG A 2 -20.15 5.30 -8.86
C ARG A 2 -18.80 6.01 -9.03
N SER A 3 -18.43 6.86 -8.07
CA SER A 3 -17.12 7.51 -8.02
C SER A 3 -15.94 6.55 -7.88
N LYS A 4 -16.11 5.41 -7.18
CA LYS A 4 -15.07 4.38 -7.03
C LYS A 4 -14.87 3.59 -8.31
N ILE A 5 -15.94 3.40 -9.09
CA ILE A 5 -15.86 2.80 -10.43
C ILE A 5 -15.10 3.77 -11.34
N ILE A 6 -15.61 4.98 -11.56
CA ILE A 6 -15.01 5.96 -12.49
C ILE A 6 -13.57 6.33 -12.11
N GLY A 7 -13.28 6.46 -10.82
CA GLY A 7 -11.95 6.78 -10.29
C GLY A 7 -11.11 5.56 -9.97
N PHE A 8 -11.43 4.38 -10.51
CA PHE A 8 -10.69 3.16 -10.22
C PHE A 8 -9.23 3.31 -10.62
N GLN A 9 -8.34 2.93 -9.70
CA GLN A 9 -6.91 2.82 -9.92
C GLN A 9 -6.39 1.61 -9.15
N LYS A 10 -5.49 0.87 -9.78
CA LYS A 10 -4.70 -0.16 -9.12
C LYS A 10 -3.69 0.49 -8.19
N GLY A 11 -3.55 -0.02 -6.96
CA GLY A 11 -2.49 0.40 -6.04
C GLY A 11 -1.09 0.12 -6.60
N PRO A 12 -0.03 0.82 -6.16
CA PRO A 12 1.32 0.69 -6.73
C PRO A 12 1.88 -0.74 -6.61
N ILE A 13 1.64 -1.39 -5.46
CA ILE A 13 2.09 -2.76 -5.15
C ILE A 13 0.99 -3.81 -5.23
N GLU A 14 -0.26 -3.39 -5.50
CA GLU A 14 -1.40 -4.30 -5.57
C GLU A 14 -1.27 -5.19 -6.82
N PRO A 15 -1.38 -6.52 -6.71
CA PRO A 15 -1.37 -7.40 -7.88
C PRO A 15 -2.65 -7.22 -8.70
N TYR A 16 -2.60 -7.57 -9.99
CA TYR A 16 -3.71 -7.33 -10.90
C TYR A 16 -4.97 -8.11 -10.52
N HIS A 17 -4.82 -9.36 -10.07
CA HIS A 17 -5.97 -10.19 -9.72
C HIS A 17 -6.74 -9.64 -8.50
N GLU A 18 -6.06 -9.14 -7.47
CA GLU A 18 -6.71 -8.46 -6.33
C GLU A 18 -7.41 -7.17 -6.76
N ALA A 19 -6.77 -6.40 -7.64
CA ALA A 19 -7.36 -5.16 -8.16
C ALA A 19 -8.63 -5.42 -8.99
N LEU A 20 -8.64 -6.49 -9.78
CA LEU A 20 -9.81 -6.93 -10.54
C LEU A 20 -10.95 -7.37 -9.61
N GLU A 21 -10.65 -8.16 -8.57
CA GLU A 21 -11.63 -8.56 -7.57
C GLU A 21 -12.26 -7.34 -6.88
N ARG A 22 -11.43 -6.39 -6.44
CA ARG A 22 -11.90 -5.13 -5.85
C ARG A 22 -12.75 -4.30 -6.81
N PHE A 23 -12.42 -4.27 -8.10
CA PHE A 23 -13.25 -3.62 -9.10
C PHE A 23 -14.61 -4.32 -9.26
N LYS A 24 -14.63 -5.65 -9.31
CA LYS A 24 -15.88 -6.45 -9.38
C LYS A 24 -16.76 -6.22 -8.15
N GLU A 25 -16.18 -6.11 -6.96
CA GLU A 25 -16.91 -5.76 -5.73
C GLU A 25 -17.67 -4.43 -5.87
N TYR A 26 -17.04 -3.40 -6.44
CA TYR A 26 -17.71 -2.10 -6.65
C TYR A 26 -18.93 -2.19 -7.57
N THR A 27 -18.92 -3.13 -8.52
CA THR A 27 -20.06 -3.36 -9.43
C THR A 27 -21.16 -4.17 -8.76
N ARG A 28 -20.80 -5.17 -7.95
CA ARG A 28 -21.74 -6.02 -7.21
C ARG A 28 -22.51 -5.26 -6.14
N ASP A 29 -21.83 -4.36 -5.43
CA ASP A 29 -22.43 -3.52 -4.39
C ASP A 29 -23.45 -2.50 -4.94
N PHE A 30 -23.52 -2.33 -6.26
CA PHE A 30 -24.43 -1.38 -6.89
C PHE A 30 -25.00 -1.90 -8.22
N PRO A 31 -25.93 -2.87 -8.21
CA PRO A 31 -26.44 -3.51 -9.43
C PRO A 31 -27.11 -2.53 -10.41
N GLN A 32 -27.62 -1.39 -9.92
CA GLN A 32 -28.17 -0.30 -10.74
C GLN A 32 -27.13 0.78 -11.08
N HIS A 33 -25.88 0.39 -11.34
CA HIS A 33 -24.79 1.32 -11.64
C HIS A 33 -24.95 2.07 -12.95
N GLY A 34 -25.77 1.59 -13.88
CA GLY A 34 -26.08 2.27 -15.14
C GLY A 34 -24.92 2.30 -16.15
N PHE A 35 -23.72 1.84 -15.76
CA PHE A 35 -22.63 1.56 -16.69
C PHE A 35 -22.93 0.32 -17.53
N SER A 36 -22.64 0.38 -18.82
CA SER A 36 -22.57 -0.82 -19.65
C SER A 36 -21.29 -1.61 -19.33
N ASP A 37 -21.25 -2.89 -19.70
CA ASP A 37 -20.02 -3.68 -19.65
C ASP A 37 -18.87 -2.97 -20.38
N VAL A 38 -19.20 -2.27 -21.47
CA VAL A 38 -18.23 -1.52 -22.27
C VAL A 38 -17.68 -0.31 -21.51
N ASN A 39 -18.43 0.28 -20.59
CA ASN A 39 -17.91 1.33 -19.72
C ASN A 39 -17.04 0.75 -18.59
N LEU A 40 -17.42 -0.42 -18.06
CA LEU A 40 -16.74 -1.05 -16.92
C LEU A 40 -15.32 -1.50 -17.28
N TRP A 41 -15.16 -2.30 -18.33
CA TRP A 41 -13.83 -2.76 -18.76
C TRP A 41 -12.92 -1.62 -19.27
N ASN A 42 -13.46 -0.56 -19.88
CA ASN A 42 -12.70 0.62 -20.25
C ASN A 42 -12.14 1.32 -19.01
N THR A 43 -12.96 1.43 -17.97
CA THR A 43 -12.57 2.04 -16.70
C THR A 43 -11.51 1.21 -15.99
N LEU A 44 -11.68 -0.12 -15.96
CA LEU A 44 -10.66 -1.06 -15.48
C LEU A 44 -9.35 -0.89 -16.25
N TYR A 45 -9.42 -0.94 -17.59
CA TYR A 45 -8.26 -0.81 -18.46
C TYR A 45 -7.54 0.51 -18.18
N GLU A 46 -8.24 1.64 -18.09
CA GLU A 46 -7.58 2.92 -17.80
C GLU A 46 -6.91 2.98 -16.42
N GLY A 47 -7.48 2.31 -15.43
CA GLY A 47 -7.01 2.29 -14.05
C GLY A 47 -5.90 1.27 -13.73
N ILE A 48 -5.50 0.41 -14.66
CA ILE A 48 -4.41 -0.56 -14.47
C ILE A 48 -3.07 -0.05 -15.02
N SER A 49 -1.97 -0.61 -14.53
CA SER A 49 -0.63 -0.19 -14.94
C SER A 49 -0.34 -0.53 -16.41
N ARG A 50 0.59 0.23 -17.02
CA ARG A 50 1.02 0.03 -18.41
C ARG A 50 1.46 -1.40 -18.72
N LYS A 51 2.10 -2.08 -17.76
CA LYS A 51 2.50 -3.50 -17.87
C LYS A 51 1.29 -4.37 -18.21
N TYR A 52 0.21 -4.24 -17.44
CA TYR A 52 -0.99 -5.05 -17.62
C TYR A 52 -1.77 -4.63 -18.87
N LYS A 53 -1.86 -3.34 -19.19
CA LYS A 53 -2.41 -2.85 -20.48
C LYS A 53 -1.74 -3.55 -21.66
N LEU A 54 -0.40 -3.55 -21.69
CA LEU A 54 0.39 -4.19 -22.74
C LEU A 54 0.15 -5.70 -22.82
N CYS A 55 0.09 -6.40 -21.68
CA CYS A 55 -0.21 -7.84 -21.67
C CYS A 55 -1.58 -8.16 -22.28
N ILE A 56 -2.60 -7.39 -21.94
CA ILE A 56 -3.95 -7.58 -22.49
C ILE A 56 -3.97 -7.28 -24.00
N ASP A 57 -3.34 -6.19 -24.45
CA ASP A 57 -3.28 -5.84 -25.87
C ASP A 57 -2.60 -6.94 -26.69
N ILE A 58 -1.46 -7.46 -26.22
CA ILE A 58 -0.77 -8.59 -26.86
C ILE A 58 -1.68 -9.82 -26.91
N ALA A 59 -2.32 -10.19 -25.80
CA ALA A 59 -3.22 -11.34 -25.73
C ALA A 59 -4.47 -11.15 -26.61
N SER A 60 -4.87 -9.91 -26.86
CA SER A 60 -5.96 -9.55 -27.77
C SER A 60 -5.56 -9.58 -29.25
N ASN A 61 -4.29 -9.90 -29.55
CA ASN A 61 -3.73 -9.86 -30.90
C ASN A 61 -3.80 -8.45 -31.52
N GLY A 62 -3.61 -7.41 -30.70
CA GLY A 62 -3.65 -6.02 -31.13
C GLY A 62 -4.29 -5.10 -30.10
N ASN A 63 -5.31 -4.34 -30.51
CA ASN A 63 -5.99 -3.39 -29.64
C ASN A 63 -7.15 -4.08 -28.90
N PHE A 64 -7.04 -4.16 -27.58
CA PHE A 64 -8.05 -4.71 -26.69
C PHE A 64 -9.41 -4.02 -26.79
N MET A 65 -9.42 -2.70 -26.99
CA MET A 65 -10.66 -1.90 -27.06
C MET A 65 -11.54 -2.25 -28.28
N ARG A 66 -11.03 -3.04 -29.23
CA ARG A 66 -11.79 -3.51 -30.40
C ARG A 66 -12.49 -4.86 -30.17
N LYS A 67 -12.31 -5.46 -29.01
CA LYS A 67 -12.82 -6.80 -28.70
C LYS A 67 -14.31 -6.77 -28.39
N PHE A 68 -14.98 -7.90 -28.59
CA PHE A 68 -16.36 -8.05 -28.14
C PHE A 68 -16.39 -8.33 -26.64
N ILE A 69 -17.47 -7.91 -25.97
CA ILE A 69 -17.63 -8.02 -24.50
C ILE A 69 -17.29 -9.42 -23.96
N LYS A 70 -17.66 -10.49 -24.68
CA LYS A 70 -17.34 -11.85 -24.25
C LYS A 70 -15.83 -12.13 -24.27
N GLU A 71 -15.17 -11.84 -25.40
CA GLU A 71 -13.73 -12.05 -25.58
C GLU A 71 -12.92 -11.19 -24.61
N ALA A 72 -13.36 -9.95 -24.44
CA ALA A 72 -12.85 -9.00 -23.48
C ALA A 72 -12.81 -9.51 -22.04
N ASN A 73 -13.96 -9.98 -21.54
CA ASN A 73 -14.08 -10.53 -20.19
C ASN A 73 -13.17 -11.76 -20.04
N THR A 74 -13.11 -12.62 -21.06
CA THR A 74 -12.19 -13.77 -21.06
C THR A 74 -10.73 -13.34 -20.94
N LEU A 75 -10.29 -12.32 -21.68
CA LEU A 75 -8.92 -11.82 -21.59
C LEU A 75 -8.60 -11.20 -20.22
N ILE A 76 -9.54 -10.44 -19.65
CA ILE A 76 -9.42 -9.83 -18.32
C ILE A 76 -9.24 -10.91 -17.24
N ASP A 77 -10.10 -11.93 -17.24
CA ASP A 77 -10.07 -13.01 -16.24
C ASP A 77 -8.86 -13.94 -16.41
N ASN A 78 -8.47 -14.20 -17.66
CA ASN A 78 -7.27 -14.98 -17.95
C ASN A 78 -6.01 -14.29 -17.43
N LEU A 79 -5.90 -12.97 -17.61
CA LEU A 79 -4.77 -12.22 -17.05
C LEU A 79 -4.75 -12.27 -15.52
N ALA A 80 -5.91 -12.22 -14.86
CA ALA A 80 -5.97 -12.38 -13.40
C ALA A 80 -5.50 -13.77 -12.96
N THR A 81 -5.87 -14.81 -13.71
CA THR A 81 -5.41 -16.19 -13.46
C THR A 81 -3.90 -16.33 -13.65
N ILE A 82 -3.32 -15.65 -14.64
CA ILE A 82 -1.88 -15.65 -14.88
C ILE A 82 -1.15 -14.86 -13.79
N ASP A 83 -1.67 -13.68 -13.42
CA ASP A 83 -1.08 -12.82 -12.41
C ASP A 83 -1.08 -13.48 -11.02
N SER A 84 -2.13 -14.20 -10.65
CA SER A 84 -2.19 -14.92 -9.38
C SER A 84 -1.22 -16.11 -9.32
N LYS A 85 -1.02 -16.81 -10.44
CA LYS A 85 -0.07 -17.93 -10.54
C LYS A 85 1.39 -17.48 -10.56
N ASN A 86 1.66 -16.28 -11.09
CA ASN A 86 2.99 -15.72 -11.21
C ASN A 86 3.41 -14.90 -9.98
N GLN A 87 2.63 -14.91 -8.90
CA GLN A 87 3.10 -14.36 -7.62
C GLN A 87 4.23 -15.24 -7.10
N PRO A 88 5.46 -14.71 -6.95
CA PRO A 88 6.56 -15.50 -6.43
C PRO A 88 6.20 -15.98 -5.02
N SER A 89 6.34 -17.28 -4.79
CA SER A 89 6.13 -17.81 -3.44
C SER A 89 7.13 -17.15 -2.48
N TYR A 90 6.82 -17.14 -1.18
CA TYR A 90 7.76 -16.64 -0.17
C TYR A 90 9.18 -17.23 -0.35
N ALA A 91 9.28 -18.52 -0.65
CA ALA A 91 10.56 -19.19 -0.90
C ALA A 91 11.27 -18.69 -2.18
N GLU A 92 10.53 -18.33 -3.22
CA GLU A 92 11.05 -17.80 -4.48
C GLU A 92 11.56 -16.37 -4.30
N THR A 93 10.81 -15.54 -3.58
CA THR A 93 11.20 -14.18 -3.21
C THR A 93 12.49 -14.19 -2.37
N ILE A 94 12.61 -15.09 -1.39
CA ILE A 94 13.84 -15.23 -0.59
C ILE A 94 15.02 -15.66 -1.46
N LYS A 95 14.81 -16.59 -2.41
CA LYS A 95 15.87 -16.99 -3.35
C LYS A 95 16.32 -15.82 -4.21
N GLU A 96 15.37 -15.05 -4.77
CA GLU A 96 15.66 -13.91 -5.64
C GLU A 96 16.37 -12.77 -4.88
N ILE A 97 16.02 -12.53 -3.62
CA ILE A 97 16.75 -11.61 -2.73
C ILE A 97 18.19 -12.10 -2.51
N ASN A 98 18.38 -13.39 -2.23
CA ASN A 98 19.71 -13.95 -1.96
C ASN A 98 20.60 -14.06 -3.19
N THR A 99 20.04 -14.15 -4.40
CA THR A 99 20.80 -14.24 -5.66
C THR A 99 20.99 -12.90 -6.35
N ARG A 100 20.24 -11.87 -5.96
CA ARG A 100 20.41 -10.53 -6.49
C ARG A 100 21.76 -9.97 -6.05
N PRO A 101 22.60 -9.48 -6.98
CA PRO A 101 23.82 -8.78 -6.59
C PRO A 101 23.44 -7.55 -5.77
N GLU A 102 24.08 -7.41 -4.62
CA GLU A 102 23.88 -6.29 -3.71
C GLU A 102 24.03 -4.97 -4.48
N PRO A 103 23.08 -4.04 -4.37
CA PRO A 103 23.21 -2.72 -4.99
C PRO A 103 24.50 -2.05 -4.54
N THR A 104 25.18 -1.34 -5.43
CA THR A 104 26.42 -0.62 -5.11
C THR A 104 26.24 0.32 -3.91
N GLU A 105 25.07 0.94 -3.80
CA GLU A 105 24.67 1.80 -2.68
C GLU A 105 24.68 1.06 -1.33
N LEU A 106 24.32 -0.23 -1.32
CA LEU A 106 24.32 -1.07 -0.12
C LEU A 106 25.73 -1.52 0.25
N GLU A 107 26.60 -1.80 -0.73
CA GLU A 107 28.02 -2.04 -0.49
C GLU A 107 28.74 -0.78 0.04
N GLU A 108 28.43 0.38 -0.51
CA GLU A 108 28.90 1.67 0.00
C GLU A 108 28.42 1.89 1.44
N LEU A 109 27.14 1.62 1.72
CA LEU A 109 26.57 1.75 3.06
C LEU A 109 27.24 0.78 4.06
N LYS A 110 27.42 -0.49 3.69
CA LYS A 110 28.15 -1.49 4.50
C LYS A 110 29.57 -1.02 4.81
N SER A 111 30.27 -0.48 3.81
CA SER A 111 31.61 0.07 3.98
C SER A 111 31.62 1.27 4.94
N MET A 112 30.66 2.17 4.82
CA MET A 112 30.52 3.32 5.73
C MET A 112 30.24 2.87 7.17
N VAL A 113 29.35 1.91 7.36
CA VAL A 113 29.02 1.35 8.69
C VAL A 113 30.23 0.66 9.31
N ALA A 114 30.95 -0.18 8.55
CA ALA A 114 32.17 -0.84 9.02
C ALA A 114 33.22 0.18 9.49
N LYS A 115 33.46 1.24 8.71
CA LYS A 115 34.39 2.32 9.08
C LYS A 115 33.98 3.06 10.35
N LEU A 116 32.67 3.27 10.57
CA LEU A 116 32.18 3.91 11.79
C LEU A 116 32.36 3.02 13.03
N LEU A 117 32.17 1.71 12.87
CA LEU A 117 32.35 0.72 13.94
C LEU A 117 33.84 0.54 14.29
N GLU A 118 34.73 0.57 13.31
CA GLU A 118 36.19 0.50 13.53
C GLU A 118 36.76 1.73 14.23
N ARG A 119 36.16 2.91 14.01
CA ARG A 119 36.63 4.18 14.59
C ARG A 119 36.32 4.31 16.09
N HIS A 120 35.40 3.50 16.60
CA HIS A 120 35.06 3.45 18.03
C HIS A 120 34.87 2.00 18.48
N PRO A 121 35.92 1.29 18.91
CA PRO A 121 35.70 0.27 19.93
C PRO A 121 35.05 0.98 21.11
N TRP A 122 33.86 0.56 21.52
CA TRP A 122 33.36 0.89 22.85
C TRP A 122 34.36 0.29 23.84
N ASN A 123 35.40 1.06 24.14
CA ASN A 123 36.30 0.75 25.23
C ASN A 123 35.50 1.11 26.47
N TYR A 124 34.70 0.16 26.96
CA TYR A 124 34.10 0.27 28.28
C TYR A 124 35.27 0.50 29.24
N PRO A 125 35.39 1.69 29.85
CA PRO A 125 36.41 1.91 30.86
C PRO A 125 36.14 0.91 31.97
N ASP A 126 37.21 0.29 32.45
CA ASP A 126 37.20 -0.57 33.63
C ASP A 126 36.33 0.06 34.74
N HIS A 127 35.46 -0.75 35.34
CA HIS A 127 34.41 -0.33 36.30
C HIS A 127 35.00 0.06 37.66
N GLN A 128 36.09 0.84 37.70
CA GLN A 128 36.85 1.04 38.93
C GLN A 128 37.47 2.42 39.13
N ALA A 129 36.97 3.45 38.45
CA ALA A 129 37.23 4.83 38.82
C ALA A 129 35.93 5.64 38.78
N PHE A 130 35.79 6.61 39.70
CA PHE A 130 34.61 7.43 39.98
C PHE A 130 33.59 6.82 40.95
N HIS A 131 34.08 6.54 42.16
CA HIS A 131 33.32 6.94 43.33
C HIS A 131 33.36 8.48 43.43
N GLU A 132 32.20 9.05 43.75
CA GLU A 132 31.94 10.44 44.17
C GLU A 132 31.77 11.52 43.10
N ASP A 133 30.53 12.03 43.11
CA ASP A 133 30.07 13.36 42.73
C ASP A 133 30.12 13.76 41.26
N LEU A 134 29.05 13.36 40.55
CA LEU A 134 28.12 14.27 39.87
C LEU A 134 27.01 13.41 39.24
N GLU A 135 25.82 13.36 39.85
CA GLU A 135 24.64 12.73 39.26
C GLU A 135 24.30 13.32 37.88
N PRO A 136 24.26 12.51 36.80
CA PRO A 136 23.55 12.88 35.60
C PRO A 136 22.10 12.39 35.73
N ARG A 137 21.17 13.34 35.89
CA ARG A 137 19.73 13.09 35.81
C ARG A 137 19.38 12.55 34.42
N PHE A 138 19.31 11.24 34.28
CA PHE A 138 18.61 10.59 33.18
C PHE A 138 17.37 9.91 33.73
N HIS A 139 16.22 10.59 33.58
CA HIS A 139 14.93 9.93 33.65
C HIS A 139 14.89 8.87 32.55
N ARG A 140 15.06 7.61 32.96
CA ARG A 140 14.65 6.42 32.22
C ARG A 140 13.18 6.61 31.82
N ARG A 141 12.92 7.05 30.58
CA ARG A 141 11.61 6.82 29.97
C ARG A 141 11.65 5.41 29.42
N ASP A 142 10.95 4.53 30.08
CA ASP A 142 10.63 3.21 29.56
C ASP A 142 10.00 3.38 28.17
N VAL A 143 10.64 2.80 27.16
CA VAL A 143 10.04 2.62 25.83
C VAL A 143 8.96 1.56 25.98
N ASN A 144 7.76 2.00 26.32
CA ASN A 144 6.62 1.11 26.49
C ASN A 144 6.06 0.78 25.11
N TYR A 145 6.32 -0.45 24.65
CA TYR A 145 5.64 -1.06 23.50
C TYR A 145 4.13 -1.10 23.79
N ILE A 146 3.35 -0.24 23.15
CA ILE A 146 1.89 -0.36 23.19
C ILE A 146 1.43 -0.95 21.86
N SER A 147 1.35 -2.28 21.86
CA SER A 147 0.26 -2.99 21.22
C SER A 147 -1.05 -2.61 21.91
N LYS A 148 -2.14 -2.49 21.12
CA LYS A 148 -3.53 -2.06 21.43
C LYS A 148 -3.87 -0.63 20.99
N GLN A 149 -4.33 -0.50 19.74
CA GLN A 149 -5.22 0.59 19.35
C GLN A 149 -6.67 0.19 19.67
N GLU A 150 -7.17 0.62 20.83
CA GLU A 150 -8.59 0.95 21.01
C GLU A 150 -8.72 2.46 20.76
N PHE A 151 -9.60 2.86 19.85
CA PHE A 151 -9.81 4.26 19.48
C PHE A 151 -10.54 5.03 20.61
N PRO A 152 -10.01 6.15 21.12
CA PRO A 152 -10.78 7.01 22.02
C PRO A 152 -11.70 7.96 21.26
N HIS A 153 -12.92 8.08 21.79
CA HIS A 153 -14.03 8.91 21.34
C HIS A 153 -13.66 10.38 21.11
N GLN A 154 -14.17 10.97 20.01
CA GLN A 154 -14.10 12.41 19.76
C GLN A 154 -15.05 13.20 20.69
N PRO A 155 -14.67 14.40 21.17
CA PRO A 155 -15.57 15.28 21.91
C PRO A 155 -16.64 15.88 20.98
N ARG A 156 -17.90 15.83 21.43
CA ARG A 156 -19.06 16.43 20.75
C ARG A 156 -18.93 17.97 20.71
N TYR A 157 -18.85 18.54 19.52
CA TYR A 157 -19.14 19.95 19.28
C TYR A 157 -20.65 20.19 19.47
N GLN A 158 -21.04 21.10 20.37
CA GLN A 158 -22.39 21.67 20.43
C GLN A 158 -22.33 23.16 20.03
N PRO A 159 -23.02 23.60 18.96
CA PRO A 159 -23.16 25.02 18.66
C PRO A 159 -24.12 25.68 19.65
N SER A 160 -23.71 26.83 20.20
CA SER A 160 -24.51 27.70 21.04
C SER A 160 -25.56 28.45 20.20
N PHE A 161 -26.82 28.03 20.28
CA PHE A 161 -27.93 28.81 19.74
C PHE A 161 -28.41 29.84 20.76
N LYS A 162 -28.18 31.13 20.45
CA LYS A 162 -28.88 32.24 21.11
C LYS A 162 -30.35 32.19 20.71
N LYS A 163 -31.25 32.21 21.70
CA LYS A 163 -32.70 32.39 21.46
C LYS A 163 -32.98 33.88 21.29
N ASP A 164 -33.23 34.30 20.06
CA ASP A 164 -33.97 35.54 19.81
C ASP A 164 -35.46 35.20 19.68
N HIS A 165 -36.22 35.56 20.71
CA HIS A 165 -37.68 35.60 20.67
C HIS A 165 -38.11 36.89 19.96
N LYS A 166 -38.78 36.77 18.80
CA LYS A 166 -39.77 37.75 18.34
C LYS A 166 -40.94 37.02 17.69
N GLU A 167 -42.06 37.02 18.41
CA GLU A 167 -43.39 36.80 17.87
C GLU A 167 -43.71 37.87 16.82
N ILE A 168 -44.34 37.46 15.72
CA ILE A 168 -45.09 38.37 14.84
C ILE A 168 -46.52 37.80 14.78
N LEU A 169 -47.47 38.71 15.00
CA LEU A 169 -48.93 38.58 15.00
C LEU A 169 -49.50 37.61 13.95
#